data_AF-A0A8K1FT67-F1
#
_entry.id   AF-A0A8K1FT67-F1
#
_cell.length_a   1.000
_cell.length_b   1.000
_cell.length_c   1.000
_cell.angle_alpha   90.00
_cell.angle_beta   90.00
_cell.angle_gamma   90.00
#
_symmetry.space_group_name_H-M   'P 1'
#
loop_
_entity.id
_entity.type
_entity.pdbx_description
1 polymer ?
#
loop_
_entity_poly.entity_id
_entity_poly.type
_entity_poly.pdbx_seq_one_letter_code
_entity_poly.pdbx_strand_id
1 'polypeptide(L)' 'MHRSGQQPSTQEIVRFSKLFEDELTLEHLERPQLVALCKLLELQPIGTNNLLRFQLLLRLRNIKADDE' A
#
# COMPACT_ATOMS: atom_id res chain seq x y z
N MET A 1 -16.50 -18.35 16.52
CA MET A 1 -15.16 -17.82 16.17
C MET A 1 -15.10 -17.65 14.65
N HIS A 2 -15.40 -16.46 14.13
CA HIS A 2 -15.24 -16.17 12.70
C HIS A 2 -14.15 -15.11 12.55
N ARG A 3 -12.89 -15.54 12.41
CA ARG A 3 -11.86 -14.70 11.82
C ARG A 3 -11.97 -14.92 10.32
N SER A 4 -12.90 -14.22 9.70
CA SER A 4 -13.07 -14.22 8.24
C SER A 4 -11.78 -13.67 7.64
N GLY A 5 -10.96 -14.58 7.08
CA GLY A 5 -9.80 -14.25 6.25
C GLY A 5 -10.26 -13.70 4.90
N GLN A 6 -11.07 -12.65 4.92
CA GLN A 6 -11.54 -11.99 3.72
C GLN A 6 -10.35 -11.22 3.17
N GLN A 7 -9.80 -11.70 2.05
CA GLN A 7 -8.85 -10.91 1.28
C GLN A 7 -9.55 -9.58 0.97
N PRO A 8 -8.95 -8.44 1.32
CA PRO A 8 -9.56 -7.15 1.04
C PRO A 8 -9.79 -7.07 -0.47
N SER A 9 -11.00 -6.72 -0.87
CA SER A 9 -11.30 -6.60 -2.31
C SER A 9 -10.49 -5.43 -2.88
N THR A 10 -10.11 -5.48 -4.17
CA THR A 10 -9.34 -4.41 -4.85
C THR A 10 -9.88 -3.00 -4.56
N GLN A 11 -11.18 -2.86 -4.39
CA GLN A 11 -11.80 -1.57 -4.03
C GLN A 11 -11.54 -1.13 -2.58
N GLU A 12 -11.56 -2.05 -1.61
CA GLU A 12 -11.20 -1.73 -0.24
C GLU A 12 -9.72 -1.37 -0.14
N ILE A 13 -8.87 -2.08 -0.88
CA ILE A 13 -7.44 -1.81 -1.01
C ILE A 13 -7.20 -0.36 -1.49
N VAL A 14 -7.90 0.07 -2.55
CA VAL A 14 -7.78 1.44 -3.07
C VAL A 14 -8.31 2.48 -2.05
N ARG A 15 -9.34 2.12 -1.29
CA ARG A 15 -9.88 2.98 -0.22
C ARG A 15 -8.89 3.13 0.94
N PHE A 16 -8.20 2.05 1.29
CA PHE A 16 -7.13 2.03 2.28
C PHE A 16 -5.87 2.74 1.75
N SER A 17 -5.51 2.59 0.47
CA SER A 17 -4.36 3.29 -0.13
C SER A 17 -4.53 4.80 -0.14
N LYS A 18 -5.76 5.32 -0.28
CA LYS A 18 -6.07 6.75 -0.11
C LYS A 18 -5.93 7.24 1.34
N LEU A 19 -6.08 6.37 2.34
CA LEU A 19 -5.78 6.70 3.75
C LEU A 19 -4.27 6.74 4.04
N PHE A 20 -3.45 6.13 3.18
CA PHE A 20 -1.99 6.09 3.29
C PHE A 20 -1.29 7.16 2.43
N GLU A 21 -2.04 8.12 1.88
CA GLU A 21 -1.51 9.17 1.00
C GLU A 21 -0.57 10.14 1.74
N ASP A 22 -0.69 10.24 3.06
CA ASP A 22 0.23 11.01 3.90
C ASP A 22 1.51 10.22 4.18
N GLU A 23 2.66 10.74 3.75
CA GLU A 23 4.01 10.23 4.07
C GLU A 23 4.19 9.88 5.55
N LEU A 24 3.54 10.66 6.43
CA LEU A 24 3.47 10.44 7.87
C LEU A 24 2.87 9.08 8.23
N THR A 25 1.83 8.60 7.55
CA THR A 25 1.25 7.29 7.85
C THR A 25 2.14 6.13 7.41
N LEU A 26 2.88 6.30 6.30
CA LEU A 26 3.78 5.28 5.75
C LEU A 26 5.02 5.04 6.61
N GLU A 27 5.52 6.06 7.32
CA GLU A 27 6.67 5.90 8.21
C GLU A 27 6.35 5.02 9.42
N HIS A 28 5.13 5.09 9.94
CA HIS A 28 4.65 4.34 11.10
C HIS A 28 4.30 2.88 10.79
N LEU A 29 4.24 2.49 9.51
CA LEU A 29 3.95 1.12 9.10
C LEU A 29 5.17 0.21 9.25
N GLU A 30 4.93 -0.99 9.76
CA GLU A 30 5.94 -2.04 9.86
C GLU A 30 6.12 -2.80 8.55
N ARG A 31 7.28 -3.47 8.39
CA ARG A 31 7.61 -4.26 7.19
C ARG A 31 6.49 -5.19 6.71
N PRO A 32 5.82 -6.01 7.54
CA PRO A 32 4.75 -6.89 7.06
C PRO A 32 3.57 -6.12 6.45
N GLN A 33 3.24 -4.92 6.97
CA GLN A 33 2.19 -4.07 6.43
C GLN A 33 2.62 -3.43 5.10
N LEU A 34 3.86 -2.94 5.01
CA LEU A 34 4.43 -2.44 3.76
C LEU A 34 4.44 -3.50 2.66
N VAL A 35 4.85 -4.73 3.00
CA VAL A 35 4.85 -5.88 2.09
C VAL A 35 3.43 -6.22 1.63
N ALA A 36 2.45 -6.19 2.54
CA ALA A 36 1.04 -6.38 2.18
C ALA A 36 0.60 -5.30 1.18
N LEU A 37 0.82 -4.02 1.48
CA LEU A 37 0.47 -2.91 0.58
C LEU A 37 1.12 -3.03 -0.80
N CYS A 38 2.41 -3.36 -0.87
CA CYS A 38 3.08 -3.61 -2.14
C CYS A 38 2.37 -4.72 -2.93
N LYS A 39 2.12 -5.88 -2.32
CA LYS A 39 1.42 -6.99 -2.99
C LYS A 39 0.01 -6.61 -3.45
N LEU A 40 -0.69 -5.80 -2.67
CA LEU A 40 -2.04 -5.35 -2.97
C LEU A 40 -2.09 -4.38 -4.16
N LEU A 41 -1.04 -3.58 -4.36
CA LEU A 41 -0.86 -2.72 -5.53
C LEU A 41 -0.14 -3.42 -6.69
N GLU A 42 -0.04 -4.76 -6.63
CA GLU A 42 0.67 -5.60 -7.60
C GLU A 42 2.16 -5.23 -7.76
N LEU A 43 2.74 -4.59 -6.75
CA LEU A 43 4.16 -4.27 -6.66
C LEU A 43 4.90 -5.45 -6.02
N GLN A 44 6.11 -5.71 -6.51
CA GLN A 44 6.99 -6.68 -5.88
C GLN A 44 7.67 -6.08 -4.65
N PRO A 45 7.40 -6.60 -3.42
CA PRO A 45 8.02 -6.09 -2.21
C PRO A 45 9.47 -6.57 -2.09
N ILE A 46 10.37 -5.87 -2.77
CA ILE A 46 11.81 -6.17 -2.80
C ILE A 46 12.58 -5.11 -2.01
N GLY A 47 13.61 -5.55 -1.29
CA GLY A 47 14.56 -4.67 -0.63
C GLY A 47 14.18 -4.27 0.80
N THR A 48 14.66 -3.10 1.22
CA THR A 48 14.50 -2.55 2.58
C THR A 48 13.16 -1.83 2.74
N ASN A 49 12.73 -1.58 3.98
CA ASN A 49 11.47 -0.89 4.26
C ASN A 49 11.36 0.48 3.56
N ASN A 50 12.47 1.21 3.45
CA ASN A 50 12.49 2.50 2.75
C ASN A 50 12.23 2.34 1.25
N LEU A 51 12.73 1.27 0.62
CA LEU A 51 12.45 0.99 -0.78
C LEU A 51 10.98 0.63 -1.00
N LEU A 52 10.38 -0.16 -0.10
CA LEU A 52 8.96 -0.48 -0.14
C LEU A 52 8.09 0.79 -0.06
N ARG A 53 8.43 1.69 0.88
CA ARG A 53 7.76 2.99 1.04
C ARG A 53 7.89 3.85 -0.22
N PHE A 54 9.09 3.90 -0.79
CA PHE A 54 9.33 4.65 -2.02
C PHE A 54 8.51 4.10 -3.21
N GLN A 55 8.43 2.78 -3.37
CA GLN A 55 7.60 2.15 -4.41
C GLN A 55 6.12 2.47 -4.22
N LEU A 56 5.64 2.43 -2.98
CA LEU A 56 4.26 2.81 -2.62
C LEU A 56 3.96 4.25 -2.99
N LEU A 57 4.82 5.20 -2.60
CA LEU A 57 4.71 6.61 -2.94
C LEU A 57 4.73 6.85 -4.45
N LEU A 58 5.66 6.21 -5.17
CA LEU A 58 5.76 6.33 -6.61
C LEU A 58 4.49 5.82 -7.31
N ARG A 59 3.94 4.69 -6.84
CA ARG A 59 2.71 4.13 -7.38
C ARG A 59 1.51 5.03 -7.12
N LEU A 60 1.39 5.58 -5.91
CA LEU A 60 0.34 6.55 -5.55
C LEU A 60 0.43 7.80 -6.43
N ARG A 61 1.64 8.34 -6.64
CA ARG A 61 1.86 9.48 -7.51
C ARG A 61 1.47 9.20 -8.97
N ASN A 62 1.80 8.01 -9.48
CA ASN A 62 1.40 7.60 -10.82
C ASN A 62 -0.13 7.50 -10.95
N ILE A 63 -0.82 6.91 -9.98
CA ILE A 63 -2.29 6.82 -10.00
C ILE A 63 -2.91 8.22 -9.97
N LYS A 64 -2.37 9.13 -9.15
CA LYS A 64 -2.85 10.52 -9.04
C LYS A 64 -2.62 11.32 -10.32
N ALA A 65 -1.51 11.07 -11.03
CA ALA A 65 -1.20 11.72 -12.29
C ALA A 65 -2.03 11.17 -13.47
N ASP A 66 -2.49 9.92 -13.41
CA ASP A 66 -3.35 9.29 -14.43
C ASP A 66 -4.83 9.75 -14.32
N ASP A 67 -5.24 10.24 -13.15
CA ASP A 67 -6.59 10.76 -12.86
C ASP A 67 -6.79 12.25 -13.31
N GLU A 68 -5.72 12.92 -13.79
CA GLU A 68 -5.74 14.28 -14.38
C GLU A 68 -5.83 14.26 -15.91
#